data_AF-A0A6B0HEJ6-F1
#
_entry.id   AF-A0A6B0HEJ6-F1
#
_cell.length_a   1.000
_cell.length_b   1.000
_cell.length_c   1.000
_cell.angle_alpha   90.00
_cell.angle_beta   90.00
_cell.angle_gamma   90.00
#
_symmetry.space_group_name_H-M   'P 1'
#
loop_
_entity.id
_entity.type
_entity.pdbx_description
1 polymer ?
#
loop_
_entity_poly.entity_id
_entity_poly.type
_entity_poly.pdbx_seq_one_letter_code
_entity_poly.pdbx_strand_id
1 'polypeptide(L)'
;MSEDDRAGEFGPIYLPALQRIRDRWLELEPVVDATSYDDVVAPTELQISLSDGLGDADAARLDIQWSELGMYSFHYVDSEDVNWRFDRHPNTHSPETHFHPPPAATTTAAEPSCIDVTEVSLVTRAVHSMWRAAYDNDDLDRLNSASNPP
;
A
#
# COMPACT_ATOMS: atom_id res chain seq x y z
N MET A 1 -9.65 -1.69 -9.44
CA MET A 1 -9.75 -0.22 -9.32
C MET A 1 -11.14 0.19 -9.78
N SER A 2 -12.01 0.64 -8.88
CA SER A 2 -13.26 1.28 -9.34
C SER A 2 -12.90 2.68 -9.83
N GLU A 3 -13.32 3.02 -11.04
CA GLU A 3 -13.00 4.28 -11.75
C GLU A 3 -13.55 5.54 -11.05
N ASP A 4 -14.32 5.39 -9.96
CA ASP A 4 -15.14 6.44 -9.36
C ASP A 4 -14.44 7.30 -8.28
N ASP A 5 -13.23 6.93 -7.85
CA ASP A 5 -12.55 7.57 -6.70
C ASP A 5 -11.62 8.75 -7.07
N ARG A 6 -11.52 9.13 -8.36
CA ARG A 6 -10.56 10.15 -8.82
C ARG A 6 -11.22 11.46 -9.22
N ALA A 7 -11.31 12.41 -8.30
CA ALA A 7 -11.47 13.81 -8.67
C ALA A 7 -10.08 14.43 -8.92
N GLY A 8 -9.57 14.32 -10.14
CA GLY A 8 -8.24 14.76 -10.54
C GLY A 8 -7.42 13.63 -11.18
N GLU A 9 -6.39 13.98 -11.96
CA GLU A 9 -5.53 12.98 -12.63
C GLU A 9 -4.45 12.48 -11.64
N PHE A 10 -4.35 11.16 -11.44
CA PHE A 10 -3.31 10.52 -10.62
C PHE A 10 -1.88 10.85 -11.11
N GLY A 11 -1.77 11.23 -12.38
CA GLY A 11 -0.53 11.53 -13.08
C GLY A 11 0.14 10.27 -13.64
N PRO A 12 1.19 10.44 -14.47
CA PRO A 12 1.95 9.33 -15.01
C PRO A 12 2.70 8.57 -13.91
N ILE A 13 2.91 7.26 -14.12
CA ILE A 13 3.60 6.39 -13.18
C ILE A 13 5.10 6.67 -13.17
N TYR A 14 5.67 6.77 -11.97
CA TYR A 14 7.09 7.04 -11.77
C TYR A 14 7.84 5.75 -11.42
N LEU A 15 8.31 5.04 -12.45
CA LEU A 15 9.00 3.76 -12.33
C LEU A 15 10.18 3.75 -11.32
N PRO A 16 11.04 4.78 -11.23
CA PRO A 16 12.10 4.81 -10.21
C PRO A 16 11.58 4.77 -8.76
N ALA A 17 10.37 5.24 -8.48
CA ALA A 17 9.76 5.07 -7.16
C ALA A 17 9.38 3.60 -6.93
N LEU A 18 8.72 2.94 -7.89
CA LEU A 18 8.36 1.53 -7.78
C LEU A 18 9.60 0.64 -7.56
N GLN A 19 10.69 0.89 -8.30
CA GLN A 19 11.96 0.18 -8.11
C GLN A 19 12.51 0.35 -6.68
N ARG A 20 12.45 1.58 -6.14
CA ARG A 20 12.90 1.87 -4.77
C ARG A 20 12.01 1.23 -3.71
N ILE A 21 10.70 1.16 -3.95
CA ILE A 21 9.74 0.47 -3.08
C ILE A 21 10.08 -1.03 -3.06
N ARG A 22 10.21 -1.65 -4.23
CA ARG A 22 10.59 -3.06 -4.39
C ARG A 22 11.87 -3.39 -3.62
N ASP A 23 12.94 -2.64 -3.87
CA ASP A 23 14.24 -2.91 -3.25
C ASP A 23 14.17 -2.78 -1.73
N ARG A 24 13.35 -1.88 -1.20
CA ARG A 24 13.13 -1.73 0.24
C ARG A 24 12.36 -2.89 0.84
N TRP A 25 11.31 -3.38 0.18
CA TRP A 25 10.58 -4.56 0.65
C TRP A 25 11.49 -5.80 0.66
N LEU A 26 12.27 -6.01 -0.40
CA LEU A 26 13.26 -7.10 -0.45
C LEU A 26 14.34 -6.99 0.65
N GLU A 27 14.70 -5.77 1.05
CA GLU A 27 15.66 -5.54 2.15
C GLU A 27 15.04 -5.79 3.53
N LEU A 28 13.79 -5.34 3.74
CA LEU A 28 13.15 -5.34 5.06
C LEU A 28 12.40 -6.63 5.38
N GLU A 29 11.93 -7.35 4.36
CA GLU A 29 10.90 -8.36 4.53
C GLU A 29 11.33 -9.75 4.06
N PRO A 30 11.74 -10.64 4.98
CA PRO A 30 12.14 -12.00 4.64
C PRO A 30 11.04 -12.86 4.02
N VAL A 31 9.75 -12.54 4.22
CA VAL A 31 8.64 -13.32 3.64
C VAL A 31 8.28 -12.90 2.21
N VAL A 32 9.01 -11.96 1.60
CA VAL A 32 8.82 -11.66 0.17
C VAL A 32 9.21 -12.87 -0.67
N ASP A 33 8.24 -13.43 -1.38
CA ASP A 33 8.41 -14.59 -2.27
C ASP A 33 8.82 -14.16 -3.68
N ALA A 34 8.11 -13.17 -4.24
CA ALA A 34 8.35 -12.69 -5.59
C ALA A 34 7.97 -11.21 -5.76
N THR A 35 8.51 -10.59 -6.80
CA THR A 35 8.12 -9.24 -7.23
C THR A 35 7.95 -9.21 -8.74
N SER A 36 6.91 -8.55 -9.23
CA SER A 36 6.65 -8.39 -10.66
C SER A 36 6.11 -7.00 -10.99
N TYR A 37 6.22 -6.62 -12.26
CA TYR A 37 5.49 -5.48 -12.82
C TYR A 37 4.38 -6.01 -13.71
N ASP A 38 3.29 -5.26 -13.82
CA ASP A 38 2.14 -5.58 -14.67
C ASP A 38 2.47 -5.60 -16.18
N ASP A 39 3.37 -4.71 -16.61
CA ASP A 39 3.87 -4.62 -17.98
C ASP A 39 5.39 -4.43 -18.02
N VAL A 40 6.05 -5.01 -19.03
CA VAL A 40 7.52 -4.98 -19.17
C VAL A 40 8.06 -3.71 -19.85
N VAL A 41 7.22 -2.98 -20.58
CA VAL A 41 7.57 -1.80 -21.37
C VAL A 41 7.12 -0.53 -20.67
N ALA A 42 5.89 -0.51 -20.18
CA ALA A 42 5.27 0.64 -19.52
C ALA A 42 4.59 0.20 -18.22
N PRO A 43 5.37 -0.14 -17.17
CA PRO A 43 4.83 -0.58 -15.90
C PRO A 43 3.91 0.48 -15.31
N THR A 44 2.72 0.08 -14.87
CA THR A 44 1.82 0.94 -14.11
C THR A 44 1.74 0.54 -12.64
N GLU A 45 2.12 -0.69 -12.33
CA GLU A 45 1.96 -1.28 -11.00
C GLU A 45 3.14 -2.21 -10.66
N LEU A 46 3.59 -2.14 -9.41
CA LEU A 46 4.47 -3.12 -8.80
C LEU A 46 3.62 -4.07 -7.97
N GLN A 47 3.78 -5.37 -8.19
CA GLN A 47 3.23 -6.42 -7.35
C GLN A 47 4.35 -7.05 -6.50
N ILE A 48 4.09 -7.22 -5.21
CA ILE A 48 4.95 -7.93 -4.27
C ILE A 48 4.15 -9.08 -3.69
N SER A 49 4.56 -10.31 -3.96
CA SER A 49 3.99 -11.52 -3.36
C SER A 49 4.72 -11.86 -2.07
N LEU A 50 3.96 -12.19 -1.03
CA LEU A 50 4.43 -12.60 0.28
C LEU A 50 4.04 -14.07 0.49
N SER A 51 4.96 -14.87 1.02
CA SER A 51 4.75 -16.29 1.32
C SER A 51 3.96 -16.52 2.62
N ASP A 52 3.41 -15.45 3.20
CA ASP A 52 2.62 -15.46 4.43
C ASP A 52 1.75 -14.18 4.48
N GLY A 53 0.69 -14.19 5.27
CA GLY A 53 -0.28 -13.09 5.37
C GLY A 53 -0.59 -12.68 6.81
N LEU A 54 -1.62 -11.87 6.98
CA LEU A 54 -2.11 -11.43 8.29
C LEU A 54 -3.05 -12.50 8.87
N GLY A 55 -2.89 -12.80 10.16
CA GLY A 55 -3.71 -13.82 10.84
C GLY A 55 -3.50 -15.22 10.29
N ASP A 56 -4.58 -15.87 9.87
CA ASP A 56 -4.56 -17.24 9.36
C ASP A 56 -4.17 -17.34 7.86
N ALA A 57 -3.91 -16.21 7.19
CA ALA A 57 -3.60 -16.18 5.77
C ALA A 57 -2.20 -16.76 5.46
N ASP A 58 -2.12 -17.68 4.50
CA ASP A 58 -0.89 -18.37 4.10
C ASP A 58 -0.19 -17.76 2.89
N ALA A 59 -0.78 -16.71 2.30
CA ALA A 59 -0.19 -15.93 1.23
C ALA A 59 -0.81 -14.53 1.18
N ALA A 60 -0.01 -13.54 0.78
CA ALA A 60 -0.51 -12.20 0.55
C ALA A 60 0.15 -11.53 -0.64
N ARG A 61 -0.41 -10.40 -1.09
CA ARG A 61 0.22 -9.53 -2.07
C ARG A 61 0.00 -8.05 -1.75
N LEU A 62 0.93 -7.23 -2.21
CA LEU A 62 0.77 -5.79 -2.31
C LEU A 62 0.77 -5.38 -3.78
N ASP A 63 -0.29 -4.69 -4.20
CA ASP A 63 -0.43 -4.03 -5.49
C ASP A 63 -0.14 -2.52 -5.30
N ILE A 64 0.93 -2.00 -5.92
CA ILE A 64 1.51 -0.70 -5.58
C ILE A 64 1.65 0.19 -6.81
N GLN A 65 1.13 1.42 -6.70
CA GLN A 65 1.25 2.48 -7.70
C GLN A 65 1.91 3.72 -7.09
N TRP A 66 2.73 4.42 -7.87
CA TRP A 66 3.34 5.69 -7.47
C TRP A 66 3.50 6.60 -8.69
N SER A 67 3.01 7.83 -8.63
CA SER A 67 3.04 8.79 -9.75
C SER A 67 4.16 9.82 -9.65
N GLU A 68 4.46 10.49 -10.76
CA GLU A 68 5.41 11.62 -10.81
C GLU A 68 4.96 12.80 -9.94
N LEU A 69 3.67 12.87 -9.61
CA LEU A 69 3.09 13.90 -8.74
C LEU A 69 3.15 13.53 -7.25
N GLY A 70 3.76 12.39 -6.90
CA GLY A 70 3.85 11.92 -5.51
C GLY A 70 2.56 11.34 -4.96
N MET A 71 1.63 10.97 -5.84
CA MET A 71 0.41 10.22 -5.50
C MET A 71 0.73 8.73 -5.47
N TYR A 72 0.09 7.98 -4.58
CA TYR A 72 0.37 6.57 -4.42
C TYR A 72 -0.86 5.76 -4.00
N SER A 73 -0.78 4.45 -4.20
CA SER A 73 -1.68 3.44 -3.66
C SER A 73 -0.84 2.25 -3.22
N PHE A 74 -0.99 1.79 -1.99
CA PHE A 74 -0.48 0.51 -1.49
C PHE A 74 -1.68 -0.34 -1.09
N HIS A 75 -2.04 -1.32 -1.92
CA HIS A 75 -3.20 -2.16 -1.71
C HIS A 75 -2.77 -3.57 -1.34
N TYR A 76 -3.11 -4.01 -0.13
CA TYR A 76 -2.85 -5.35 0.36
C TYR A 76 -4.07 -6.24 0.13
N VAL A 77 -3.84 -7.49 -0.26
CA VAL A 77 -4.85 -8.56 -0.34
C VAL A 77 -4.22 -9.88 0.07
N ASP A 78 -4.89 -10.69 0.88
CA ASP A 78 -4.42 -12.03 1.25
C ASP A 78 -5.37 -13.18 0.93
N SER A 79 -4.94 -14.39 1.28
CA SER A 79 -5.64 -15.65 1.01
C SER A 79 -6.95 -15.80 1.80
N GLU A 80 -7.15 -15.03 2.87
CA GLU A 80 -8.38 -14.97 3.67
C GLU A 80 -9.31 -13.83 3.21
N ASP A 81 -9.06 -13.30 2.01
CA ASP A 81 -9.77 -12.17 1.39
C ASP A 81 -9.70 -10.87 2.22
N VAL A 82 -8.77 -10.76 3.18
CA VAL A 82 -8.53 -9.52 3.92
C VAL A 82 -7.77 -8.56 3.00
N ASN A 83 -8.30 -7.35 2.88
CA ASN A 83 -7.68 -6.29 2.10
C ASN A 83 -7.80 -4.92 2.76
N TRP A 84 -6.74 -4.12 2.62
CA TRP A 84 -6.64 -2.75 3.12
C TRP A 84 -5.80 -1.91 2.16
N ARG A 85 -5.92 -0.58 2.23
CA ARG A 85 -5.20 0.31 1.31
C ARG A 85 -4.72 1.60 1.95
N PHE A 86 -3.48 1.99 1.68
CA PHE A 86 -3.00 3.37 1.92
C PHE A 86 -2.95 4.12 0.60
N ASP A 87 -3.64 5.25 0.52
CA ASP A 87 -3.69 6.08 -0.66
C ASP A 87 -3.25 7.50 -0.39
N ARG A 88 -2.68 8.10 -1.43
CA ARG A 88 -2.55 9.55 -1.54
C ARG A 88 -2.98 9.99 -2.93
N HIS A 89 -4.11 10.66 -3.05
CA HIS A 89 -4.54 11.32 -4.28
C HIS A 89 -5.66 12.35 -4.02
N PRO A 90 -5.83 13.34 -4.91
CA PRO A 90 -6.98 14.23 -4.87
C PRO A 90 -8.29 13.44 -5.02
N ASN A 91 -9.27 13.75 -4.18
CA ASN A 91 -10.66 13.31 -4.30
C ASN A 91 -11.60 14.34 -3.61
N THR A 92 -12.91 14.14 -3.69
CA THR A 92 -13.93 15.06 -3.14
C THR A 92 -14.51 14.65 -1.80
N HIS A 93 -14.17 13.47 -1.29
CA HIS A 93 -14.93 12.80 -0.24
C HIS A 93 -14.07 12.25 0.91
N SER A 94 -12.75 12.23 0.77
CA SER A 94 -11.76 11.77 1.73
C SER A 94 -10.59 12.76 1.84
N PRO A 95 -9.78 12.71 2.91
CA PRO A 95 -8.51 13.43 2.95
C PRO A 95 -7.61 13.04 1.76
N GLU A 96 -6.70 13.93 1.34
CA GLU A 96 -5.75 13.65 0.25
C GLU A 96 -4.96 12.36 0.52
N THR A 97 -4.51 12.19 1.77
CA THR A 97 -3.85 10.98 2.25
C THR A 97 -4.79 10.24 3.18
N HIS A 98 -5.21 9.04 2.81
CA HIS A 98 -6.25 8.28 3.50
C HIS A 98 -5.93 6.79 3.53
N PHE A 99 -6.62 6.08 4.43
CA PHE A 99 -6.52 4.65 4.64
C PHE A 99 -7.89 4.01 4.47
N HIS A 100 -7.96 2.91 3.75
CA HIS A 100 -9.13 2.06 3.65
C HIS A 100 -8.92 0.84 4.55
N PRO A 101 -9.69 0.71 5.64
CA PRO A 101 -9.48 -0.35 6.61
C PRO A 101 -9.90 -1.74 6.09
N PRO A 102 -9.34 -2.81 6.67
CA PRO A 102 -9.83 -4.16 6.45
C PRO A 102 -11.27 -4.35 6.95
N PRO A 103 -11.97 -5.42 6.53
CA PRO A 103 -11.48 -6.49 5.66
C PRO A 103 -11.63 -6.21 4.16
N ALA A 104 -12.36 -5.17 3.76
CA ALA A 104 -12.84 -5.03 2.38
C ALA A 104 -12.40 -3.73 1.68
N ALA A 105 -11.50 -2.95 2.31
CA ALA A 105 -10.97 -1.69 1.78
C ALA A 105 -12.04 -0.78 1.14
N THR A 106 -13.25 -0.74 1.71
CA THR A 106 -14.38 -0.09 1.05
C THR A 106 -14.19 1.42 0.95
N THR A 107 -14.53 2.01 -0.19
CA THR A 107 -14.40 3.46 -0.43
C THR A 107 -15.10 4.29 0.66
N THR A 108 -16.29 3.89 1.09
CA THR A 108 -17.10 4.65 2.06
C THR A 108 -16.57 4.57 3.50
N ALA A 109 -15.60 3.70 3.77
CA ALA A 109 -14.97 3.54 5.09
C ALA A 109 -13.59 4.22 5.17
N ALA A 110 -13.21 5.01 4.15
CA ALA A 110 -11.93 5.71 4.15
C ALA A 110 -11.79 6.63 5.39
N GLU A 111 -10.64 6.54 6.04
CA GLU A 111 -10.27 7.36 7.19
C GLU A 111 -8.94 8.09 6.92
N PRO A 112 -8.58 9.12 7.71
CA PRO A 112 -7.29 9.77 7.56
C PRO A 112 -6.14 8.78 7.73
N SER A 113 -5.13 8.87 6.85
CA SER A 113 -3.91 8.10 6.99
C SER A 113 -3.07 8.63 8.16
N CYS A 114 -2.38 7.73 8.85
CA CYS A 114 -1.44 8.04 9.91
C CYS A 114 -0.04 8.42 9.37
N ILE A 115 0.17 8.38 8.05
CA ILE A 115 1.44 8.63 7.37
C ILE A 115 1.45 10.07 6.83
N ASP A 116 2.23 10.96 7.47
CA ASP A 116 2.35 12.36 7.08
C ASP A 116 3.52 12.64 6.11
N VAL A 117 4.49 11.73 6.06
CA VAL A 117 5.66 11.80 5.16
C VAL A 117 5.24 11.59 3.70
N THR A 118 6.03 12.12 2.76
CA THR A 118 5.68 12.08 1.33
C THR A 118 6.79 11.48 0.46
N GLU A 119 7.96 11.28 1.03
CA GLU A 119 9.12 10.72 0.38
C GLU A 119 8.95 9.20 0.22
N VAL A 120 9.15 8.69 -1.00
CA VAL A 120 9.01 7.26 -1.36
C VAL A 120 9.57 6.32 -0.30
N SER A 121 10.79 6.58 0.16
CA SER A 121 11.47 5.72 1.14
C SER A 121 10.89 5.76 2.54
N LEU A 122 10.31 6.88 2.96
CA LEU A 122 9.70 7.04 4.27
C LEU A 122 8.30 6.41 4.23
N VAL A 123 7.47 6.77 3.23
CA VAL A 123 6.16 6.13 3.02
C VAL A 123 6.27 4.60 2.95
N THR A 124 7.26 4.06 2.22
CA THR A 124 7.48 2.60 2.17
C THR A 124 7.80 2.00 3.54
N ARG A 125 8.63 2.66 4.35
CA ARG A 125 8.99 2.18 5.70
C ARG A 125 7.81 2.28 6.64
N ALA A 126 7.01 3.34 6.54
CA ALA A 126 5.79 3.52 7.29
C ALA A 126 4.78 2.39 7.00
N VAL A 127 4.46 2.15 5.73
CA VAL A 127 3.54 1.07 5.33
C VAL A 127 4.07 -0.29 5.79
N HIS A 128 5.36 -0.59 5.55
CA HIS A 128 5.99 -1.83 6.02
C HIS A 128 5.89 -1.99 7.53
N SER A 129 6.17 -0.92 8.30
CA SER A 129 6.11 -0.95 9.76
C SER A 129 4.69 -1.24 10.26
N MET A 130 3.66 -0.71 9.60
CA MET A 130 2.26 -0.97 9.98
C MET A 130 1.85 -2.39 9.65
N TRP A 131 2.19 -2.89 8.46
CA TRP A 131 1.95 -4.29 8.10
C TRP A 131 2.67 -5.23 9.06
N ARG A 132 3.95 -4.97 9.36
CA ARG A 132 4.74 -5.79 10.27
C ARG A 132 4.18 -5.77 11.70
N ALA A 133 3.72 -4.61 12.18
CA ALA A 133 3.10 -4.52 13.49
C ALA A 133 1.80 -5.33 13.56
N ALA A 134 0.98 -5.31 12.51
CA ALA A 134 -0.23 -6.14 12.44
C ALA A 134 0.12 -7.63 12.37
N TYR A 135 1.11 -7.99 11.55
CA TYR A 135 1.60 -9.36 11.37
C TYR A 135 2.15 -9.94 12.68
N ASP A 136 3.07 -9.24 13.37
CA ASP A 136 3.72 -9.74 14.59
C ASP A 136 2.77 -9.87 15.79
N ASN A 137 1.66 -9.13 15.80
CA ASN A 137 0.71 -9.08 16.92
C ASN A 137 -0.61 -9.80 16.65
N ASP A 138 -0.81 -10.31 15.43
CA ASP A 138 -2.10 -10.85 14.97
C ASP A 138 -3.26 -9.86 15.25
N ASP A 139 -3.02 -8.59 14.89
CA ASP A 139 -3.85 -7.45 15.30
C ASP A 139 -3.99 -6.43 14.17
N LEU A 140 -5.11 -6.53 13.43
CA LEU A 140 -5.42 -5.62 12.32
C LEU A 140 -5.61 -4.17 12.77
N ASP A 141 -5.94 -3.92 14.04
CA ASP A 141 -6.09 -2.55 14.57
C ASP A 141 -4.74 -1.82 14.66
N ARG A 142 -3.61 -2.52 14.43
CA ARG A 142 -2.30 -1.90 14.29
C ARG A 142 -2.11 -1.18 12.97
N LEU A 143 -2.86 -1.55 11.95
CA LEU A 143 -2.90 -0.82 10.70
C LEU A 143 -3.40 0.60 10.98
N ASN A 144 -2.73 1.61 10.41
CA ASN A 144 -3.09 3.02 10.56
C ASN A 144 -3.07 3.59 12.00
N SER A 145 -2.42 2.91 12.97
CA SER A 145 -2.45 3.29 14.39
C SER A 145 -1.25 4.12 14.88
N ALA A 146 -0.18 4.22 14.09
CA ALA A 146 1.04 4.90 14.52
C ALA A 146 0.93 6.42 14.47
N SER A 147 1.70 7.11 15.31
CA SER A 147 1.85 8.57 15.21
C SER A 147 3.08 8.93 14.39
N ASN A 148 2.88 9.33 13.14
CA ASN A 148 3.92 9.73 12.18
C ASN A 148 5.07 8.69 12.06
N PRO A 149 4.77 7.49 11.52
CA PRO A 149 5.77 6.45 11.29
C PRO A 149 6.87 6.92 10.31
N PRO A 150 8.08 6.35 10.41
CA PRO A 150 9.29 6.81 9.71
C PRO A 150 9.28 6.56 8.21
#